data_AF-D3VW61-F1
#
_entry.id   AF-D3VW61-F1
#
_cell.length_a   1.000
_cell.length_b   1.000
_cell.length_c   1.000
_cell.angle_alpha   90.00
_cell.angle_beta   90.00
_cell.angle_gamma   90.00
#
_symmetry.space_group_name_H-M   'P 1'
#
loop_
_entity.id
_entity.type
_entity.pdbx_description
1 polymer ?
#
loop_
_entity_poly.entity_id
_entity_poly.type
_entity_poly.pdbx_seq_one_letter_code
_entity_poly.pdbx_strand_id
1 'polypeptide(L)'
;MAKYNKTLHLIASKLGISDEEKVLRKAAEFERLLETKSTAGSNITDTSRVVICLDLAASLYGTEFDVKQAIKYSGLRPTVYANSKKIISNRLELDVDRLSVAVLCASLQNSGVQALAEKILEQYKQYSKELDMSLPQYVCMAVYQACRISKVKVSKSKIIEKARLKPAQWNKLEADWSQFADTHFAVKKRGKKEVKNSIENVEENVPMEVDSSKQEELIETFEPYEQWKKRMLDSAYSELKELEKTQSDKLKDMVMSPRRSPRKTPQKYSPYKSLNTKGSVRLLFPIESN
;
A
#
# COMPACT_ATOMS: atom_id res chain seq x y z
N MET A 1 33.79 -8.69 11.54
CA MET A 1 32.54 -8.82 12.29
C MET A 1 31.61 -7.72 11.82
N ALA A 2 30.40 -8.06 11.35
CA ALA A 2 29.42 -7.04 10.96
C ALA A 2 29.09 -6.21 12.20
N LYS A 3 29.22 -4.88 12.13
CA LYS A 3 28.81 -4.00 13.22
C LYS A 3 27.29 -4.06 13.31
N TYR A 4 26.76 -4.84 14.25
CA TYR A 4 25.34 -4.83 14.55
C TYR A 4 24.93 -3.47 15.13
N ASN A 5 23.64 -3.16 15.07
CA ASN A 5 23.11 -1.93 15.64
C ASN A 5 23.46 -1.82 17.13
N LYS A 6 24.00 -0.67 17.57
CA LYS A 6 24.46 -0.45 18.95
C LYS A 6 23.35 -0.70 19.98
N THR A 7 22.12 -0.33 19.61
CA THR A 7 20.90 -0.55 20.40
C THR A 7 20.58 -2.03 20.57
N LEU A 8 20.75 -2.84 19.52
CA LEU A 8 20.52 -4.29 19.54
C LEU A 8 21.45 -4.97 20.54
N HIS A 9 22.75 -4.68 20.50
CA HIS A 9 23.69 -5.25 21.48
C HIS A 9 23.39 -4.84 22.91
N LEU A 10 23.08 -3.55 23.14
CA LEU A 10 22.75 -3.07 24.47
C LEU A 10 21.53 -3.78 25.05
N ILE A 11 20.49 -3.97 24.23
CA ILE A 11 19.26 -4.66 24.64
C ILE A 11 19.52 -6.15 24.85
N ALA A 12 20.27 -6.80 23.96
CA ALA A 12 20.61 -8.21 24.09
C ALA A 12 21.45 -8.50 25.36
N SER A 13 22.39 -7.62 25.69
CA SER A 13 23.16 -7.69 26.94
C SER A 13 22.26 -7.59 28.17
N LYS A 14 21.28 -6.68 28.15
CA LYS A 14 20.29 -6.54 29.24
C LYS A 14 19.36 -7.74 29.36
N LEU A 15 19.07 -8.42 28.26
CA LEU A 15 18.21 -9.60 28.20
C LEU A 15 18.96 -10.92 28.45
N GLY A 16 20.30 -10.88 28.63
CA GLY A 16 21.11 -12.07 28.88
C GLY A 16 21.36 -12.96 27.66
N ILE A 17 21.09 -12.48 26.45
CA ILE A 17 21.24 -13.24 25.19
C ILE A 17 22.40 -12.72 24.32
N SER A 18 23.33 -11.98 24.90
CA SER A 18 24.47 -11.39 24.16
C SER A 18 25.48 -12.43 23.69
N ASP A 19 25.53 -13.60 24.31
CA ASP A 19 26.48 -14.67 23.96
C ASP A 19 25.99 -15.48 22.74
N GLU A 20 24.71 -15.33 22.37
CA GLU A 20 24.10 -16.06 21.27
C GLU A 20 24.20 -15.31 19.95
N GLU A 21 25.37 -15.39 19.32
CA GLU A 21 25.67 -14.72 18.05
C GLU A 21 24.66 -15.05 16.93
N LYS A 22 24.12 -16.28 16.91
CA LYS A 22 23.09 -16.70 15.94
C LYS A 22 21.79 -15.90 16.08
N VAL A 23 21.34 -15.70 17.32
CA VAL A 23 20.15 -14.92 17.65
C VAL A 23 20.37 -13.44 17.29
N LEU A 24 21.52 -12.88 17.65
CA LEU A 24 21.87 -11.49 17.33
C LEU A 24 21.86 -11.23 15.83
N ARG A 25 22.50 -12.10 15.06
CA ARG A 25 22.54 -11.99 13.60
C ARG A 25 21.15 -12.05 12.99
N LYS A 26 20.31 -12.98 13.45
CA LYS A 26 18.94 -13.13 12.94
C LYS A 26 18.04 -11.95 13.32
N ALA A 27 18.16 -11.44 14.54
CA ALA A 27 17.43 -10.26 14.98
C ALA A 27 17.81 -9.02 14.14
N ALA A 28 19.09 -8.85 13.80
CA ALA A 28 19.54 -7.77 12.93
C ALA A 28 19.01 -7.92 11.49
N GLU A 29 18.91 -9.14 10.97
CA GLU A 29 18.25 -9.41 9.68
C GLU A 29 16.77 -9.01 9.72
N PHE A 30 16.05 -9.36 10.79
CA PHE A 30 14.64 -9.00 10.97
C PHE A 30 14.41 -7.52 11.06
N GLU A 31 15.26 -6.80 11.79
CA GLU A 31 15.17 -5.35 11.86
C GLU A 31 15.36 -4.72 10.47
N ARG A 32 16.41 -5.11 9.74
CA ARG A 32 16.65 -4.60 8.38
C ARG A 32 15.51 -4.92 7.41
N LEU A 33 14.93 -6.12 7.51
CA LEU A 33 13.75 -6.50 6.73
C LEU A 33 12.50 -5.69 7.13
N LEU A 34 12.35 -5.38 8.41
CA LEU A 34 11.23 -4.60 8.91
C LEU A 34 11.31 -3.15 8.42
N GLU A 35 12.52 -2.57 8.32
CA GLU A 35 12.74 -1.24 7.75
C GLU A 35 12.33 -1.17 6.27
N THR A 36 12.72 -2.15 5.45
CA THR A 36 12.34 -2.18 4.03
C THR A 36 10.86 -2.45 3.82
N LYS A 37 10.25 -3.25 4.70
CA LYS A 37 8.82 -3.55 4.69
C LYS A 37 7.98 -2.52 5.46
N SER A 38 8.56 -1.46 6.02
CA SER A 38 7.86 -0.53 6.92
C SER A 38 6.84 0.33 6.17
N THR A 39 5.61 0.38 6.69
CA THR A 39 4.52 1.23 6.20
C THR A 39 4.26 2.37 7.19
N ALA A 40 4.03 3.58 6.67
CA ALA A 40 3.59 4.72 7.45
C ALA A 40 2.44 4.35 8.41
N GLY A 41 2.51 4.79 9.67
CA GLY A 41 1.44 4.60 10.67
C GLY A 41 1.66 3.48 11.71
N SER A 42 2.77 2.75 11.69
CA SER A 42 3.13 1.85 12.80
C SER A 42 3.64 2.66 14.00
N ASN A 43 2.84 2.76 15.07
CA ASN A 43 3.20 3.47 16.32
C ASN A 43 4.22 2.70 17.18
N ILE A 44 5.07 1.86 16.58
CA ILE A 44 6.04 1.02 17.29
C ILE A 44 7.38 1.74 17.31
N THR A 45 7.91 2.02 18.50
CA THR A 45 9.21 2.66 18.68
C THR A 45 10.36 1.77 18.20
N ASP A 46 11.48 2.37 17.81
CA ASP A 46 12.67 1.64 17.34
C ASP A 46 13.18 0.65 18.39
N THR A 47 13.16 1.03 19.66
CA THR A 47 13.52 0.17 20.78
C THR A 47 12.60 -1.04 20.90
N SER A 48 11.28 -0.86 20.78
CA SER A 48 10.34 -1.97 20.83
C SER A 48 10.43 -2.88 19.61
N ARG A 49 10.72 -2.34 18.42
CA ARG A 49 11.03 -3.15 17.22
C ARG A 49 12.21 -4.07 17.47
N VAL A 50 13.32 -3.54 17.99
CA VAL A 50 14.54 -4.32 18.29
C VAL A 50 14.27 -5.41 19.32
N VAL A 51 13.58 -5.09 20.42
CA VAL A 51 13.22 -6.08 21.45
C VAL A 51 12.35 -7.20 20.87
N ILE A 52 11.36 -6.87 20.04
CA ILE A 52 10.48 -7.87 19.42
C ILE A 52 11.25 -8.72 18.40
N CYS A 53 12.17 -8.14 17.63
CA CYS A 53 13.01 -8.89 16.69
C CYS A 53 13.93 -9.89 17.42
N LEU A 54 14.45 -9.51 18.60
CA LEU A 54 15.22 -10.41 19.47
C LEU A 54 14.35 -11.55 20.02
N ASP A 55 13.13 -11.25 20.49
CA ASP A 55 12.18 -12.27 20.96
C ASP A 55 11.84 -13.28 19.85
N LEU A 56 11.52 -12.79 18.65
CA LEU A 56 11.23 -13.65 17.49
C LEU A 56 12.45 -14.48 17.08
N ALA A 57 13.66 -13.92 17.10
CA ALA A 57 14.88 -14.65 16.79
C ALA A 57 15.18 -15.74 17.83
N ALA A 58 15.04 -15.43 19.12
CA ALA A 58 15.20 -16.41 20.20
C ALA A 58 14.16 -17.54 20.08
N SER A 59 12.91 -17.19 19.79
CA SER A 59 11.82 -18.16 19.56
C SER A 59 12.12 -19.12 18.40
N LEU A 60 12.79 -18.65 17.34
CA LEU A 60 13.17 -19.49 16.19
C LEU A 60 14.32 -20.46 16.48
N TYR A 61 15.25 -20.08 17.37
CA TYR A 61 16.37 -20.93 17.76
C TYR A 61 16.09 -21.77 19.02
N GLY A 62 14.92 -21.59 19.66
CA GLY A 62 14.56 -22.31 20.88
C GLY A 62 15.33 -21.84 22.11
N THR A 63 15.89 -20.64 22.08
CA THR A 63 16.63 -20.03 23.18
C THR A 63 15.68 -19.55 24.26
N GLU A 64 16.07 -19.70 25.54
CA GLU A 64 15.30 -19.13 26.65
C GLU A 64 15.31 -17.59 26.58
N PHE A 65 14.11 -17.01 26.64
CA PHE A 65 13.92 -15.56 26.51
C PHE A 65 12.96 -15.04 27.56
N ASP A 66 13.41 -14.11 28.41
CA ASP A 66 12.57 -13.51 29.45
C ASP A 66 11.61 -12.45 28.86
N VAL A 67 10.41 -12.91 28.52
CA VAL A 67 9.34 -12.08 27.98
C VAL A 67 8.94 -10.95 28.94
N LYS A 68 9.03 -11.13 30.27
CA LYS A 68 8.65 -10.09 31.24
C LYS A 68 9.64 -8.92 31.18
N GLN A 69 10.93 -9.22 31.12
CA GLN A 69 11.95 -8.20 30.95
C GLN A 69 11.90 -7.57 29.56
N ALA A 70 11.62 -8.35 28.51
CA ALA A 70 11.43 -7.82 27.17
C ALA A 70 10.28 -6.80 27.10
N ILE A 71 9.14 -7.09 27.70
CA ILE A 71 8.02 -6.13 27.80
C ILE A 71 8.49 -4.83 28.48
N LYS A 72 9.23 -4.94 29.60
CA LYS A 72 9.77 -3.77 30.32
C LYS A 72 10.73 -2.94 29.45
N TYR A 73 11.65 -3.57 28.72
CA TYR A 73 12.60 -2.85 27.86
C TYR A 73 11.97 -2.30 26.59
N SER A 74 10.89 -2.91 26.09
CA SER A 74 10.14 -2.40 24.95
C SER A 74 9.35 -1.12 25.29
N GLY A 75 9.04 -0.90 26.57
CA GLY A 75 8.17 0.20 27.01
C GLY A 75 6.70 0.02 26.63
N LEU A 76 6.31 -1.17 26.16
CA LEU A 76 4.94 -1.48 25.77
C LEU A 76 4.15 -2.11 26.92
N ARG A 77 2.81 -1.96 26.88
CA ARG A 77 1.92 -2.76 27.72
C ARG A 77 1.95 -4.22 27.26
N PRO A 78 1.76 -5.23 28.13
CA PRO A 78 1.81 -6.65 27.75
C PRO A 78 0.90 -7.01 26.58
N THR A 79 -0.33 -6.46 26.55
CA THR A 79 -1.29 -6.69 25.46
C THR A 79 -0.83 -6.09 24.14
N VAL A 80 -0.27 -4.88 24.17
CA VAL A 80 0.28 -4.20 23.00
C VAL A 80 1.52 -4.93 22.51
N TYR A 81 2.39 -5.39 23.41
CA TYR A 81 3.57 -6.17 23.07
C TYR A 81 3.21 -7.46 22.31
N ALA A 82 2.25 -8.24 22.82
CA ALA A 82 1.79 -9.46 22.16
C ALA A 82 1.20 -9.18 20.76
N ASN A 83 0.41 -8.12 20.64
CA ASN A 83 -0.15 -7.70 19.35
C ASN A 83 0.94 -7.22 18.38
N SER A 84 1.87 -6.38 18.82
CA SER A 84 3.00 -5.90 18.03
C SER A 84 3.92 -7.04 17.60
N LYS A 85 4.20 -8.00 18.49
CA LYS A 85 4.93 -9.24 18.15
C LYS A 85 4.24 -10.00 17.03
N LYS A 86 2.92 -10.17 17.11
CA LYS A 86 2.13 -10.83 16.07
C LYS A 86 2.14 -10.06 14.76
N ILE A 87 2.01 -8.74 14.78
CA ILE A 87 2.07 -7.88 13.59
C ILE A 87 3.44 -8.01 12.91
N ILE A 88 4.52 -7.90 13.67
CA ILE A 88 5.90 -7.99 13.15
C ILE A 88 6.18 -9.40 12.62
N SER A 89 5.80 -10.46 13.35
CA SER A 89 5.91 -11.85 12.88
C SER A 89 5.19 -12.07 11.55
N ASN A 90 3.96 -11.58 11.44
CA ASN A 90 3.18 -11.66 10.20
C ASN A 90 3.83 -10.89 9.05
N ARG A 91 4.40 -9.71 9.33
CA ARG A 91 5.04 -8.87 8.31
C ARG A 91 6.35 -9.47 7.80
N LEU A 92 7.08 -10.11 8.71
CA LEU A 92 8.29 -10.86 8.39
C LEU A 92 8.00 -12.24 7.82
N GLU A 93 6.71 -12.63 7.69
CA GLU A 93 6.27 -13.94 7.21
C GLU A 93 6.94 -15.09 8.00
N LEU A 94 7.17 -14.86 9.29
CA LEU A 94 7.67 -15.87 10.19
C LEU A 94 6.47 -16.75 10.54
N ASP A 95 6.46 -17.94 9.96
CA ASP A 95 5.43 -18.98 9.90
C ASP A 95 4.89 -19.52 11.26
N VAL A 96 5.08 -18.77 12.36
CA VAL A 96 4.75 -19.19 13.74
C VAL A 96 3.25 -19.54 13.88
N ASP A 97 2.38 -18.85 13.14
CA ASP A 97 0.92 -19.08 13.14
C ASP A 97 0.41 -19.45 11.73
N ARG A 98 1.10 -20.31 10.97
CA ARG A 98 0.56 -20.75 9.68
C ARG A 98 -0.78 -21.44 9.90
N LEU A 99 -1.83 -20.84 9.35
CA LEU A 99 -3.19 -21.34 9.51
C LEU A 99 -3.30 -22.69 8.81
N SER A 100 -3.35 -23.77 9.59
CA SER A 100 -3.55 -25.12 9.08
C SER A 100 -5.04 -25.46 9.01
N VAL A 101 -5.38 -26.44 8.16
CA VAL A 101 -6.77 -26.95 8.05
C VAL A 101 -7.26 -27.44 9.42
N ALA A 102 -6.42 -28.17 10.15
CA ALA A 102 -6.73 -28.68 11.49
C ALA A 102 -7.05 -27.56 12.49
N VAL A 103 -6.22 -26.52 12.55
CA VAL A 103 -6.42 -25.37 13.47
C VAL A 103 -7.70 -24.61 13.11
N LEU A 104 -7.98 -24.44 11.82
CA LEU A 104 -9.20 -23.77 11.37
C LEU A 104 -10.46 -24.61 11.69
N CYS A 105 -10.44 -25.91 11.40
CA CYS A 105 -11.54 -26.83 11.73
C CYS A 105 -11.82 -26.88 13.24
N ALA A 106 -10.77 -26.90 14.07
CA ALA A 106 -10.90 -26.82 15.52
C ALA A 106 -11.52 -25.49 15.98
N SER A 107 -11.08 -24.37 15.41
CA SER A 107 -11.65 -23.04 15.71
C SER A 107 -13.13 -22.92 15.33
N LEU A 108 -13.57 -23.68 14.33
CA LEU A 108 -14.95 -23.70 13.83
C LEU A 108 -15.80 -24.82 14.45
N GLN A 109 -15.22 -25.67 15.30
CA GLN A 109 -15.86 -26.85 15.89
C GLN A 109 -16.39 -27.85 14.83
N ASN A 110 -15.71 -27.94 13.68
CA ASN A 110 -16.10 -28.76 12.53
C ASN A 110 -14.99 -29.75 12.14
N SER A 111 -14.60 -30.64 13.07
CA SER A 111 -13.54 -31.63 12.85
C SER A 111 -13.87 -32.67 11.78
N GLY A 112 -15.15 -33.02 11.60
CA GLY A 112 -15.59 -34.01 10.61
C GLY A 112 -15.32 -33.63 9.15
N VAL A 113 -15.00 -32.37 8.87
CA VAL A 113 -14.79 -31.84 7.51
C VAL A 113 -13.30 -31.79 7.12
N GLN A 114 -12.41 -32.02 8.09
CA GLN A 114 -10.96 -31.83 7.93
C GLN A 114 -10.38 -32.66 6.77
N ALA A 115 -10.65 -33.95 6.70
CA ALA A 115 -10.11 -34.84 5.66
C ALA A 115 -10.56 -34.43 4.24
N LEU A 116 -11.79 -33.95 4.11
CA LEU A 116 -12.32 -33.46 2.83
C LEU A 116 -11.62 -32.15 2.45
N ALA A 117 -11.46 -31.23 3.41
CA ALA A 117 -10.78 -29.96 3.19
C ALA A 117 -9.31 -30.13 2.78
N GLU A 118 -8.57 -31.04 3.42
CA GLU A 118 -7.19 -31.38 3.05
C GLU A 118 -7.12 -31.93 1.62
N LYS A 119 -8.06 -32.79 1.23
CA LYS A 119 -8.14 -33.34 -0.13
C LYS A 119 -8.44 -32.26 -1.18
N ILE A 120 -9.37 -31.34 -0.91
CA ILE A 120 -9.65 -30.21 -1.80
C ILE A 120 -8.41 -29.33 -1.95
N LEU A 121 -7.76 -29.00 -0.84
CA LEU A 121 -6.58 -28.16 -0.85
C LEU A 121 -5.46 -28.78 -1.69
N GLU A 122 -5.21 -30.08 -1.53
CA GLU A 122 -4.16 -30.79 -2.27
C GLU A 122 -4.46 -30.85 -3.78
N GLN A 123 -5.71 -31.11 -4.17
CA GLN A 123 -6.10 -31.07 -5.58
C GLN A 123 -5.98 -29.66 -6.17
N TYR A 124 -6.32 -28.64 -5.39
CA TYR A 124 -6.20 -27.26 -5.84
C TYR A 124 -4.73 -26.85 -6.03
N LYS A 125 -3.80 -27.35 -5.20
CA LYS A 125 -2.35 -27.18 -5.41
C LYS A 125 -1.87 -27.75 -6.74
N GLN A 126 -2.41 -28.90 -7.15
CA GLN A 126 -2.07 -29.52 -8.43
C GLN A 126 -2.65 -28.74 -9.62
N TYR A 127 -3.85 -28.19 -9.45
CA TYR A 127 -4.54 -27.39 -10.46
C TYR A 127 -3.87 -26.03 -10.68
N SER A 128 -3.51 -25.32 -9.60
CA SER A 128 -2.93 -23.99 -9.65
C SER A 128 -1.47 -23.99 -9.17
N LYS A 129 -0.56 -24.38 -10.07
CA LYS A 129 0.90 -24.41 -9.79
C LYS A 129 1.55 -23.04 -9.63
N GLU A 130 0.89 -21.98 -10.10
CA GLU A 130 1.42 -20.61 -10.10
C GLU A 130 1.07 -19.80 -8.84
N LEU A 131 0.20 -20.34 -7.97
CA LEU A 131 -0.28 -19.61 -6.80
C LEU A 131 0.55 -19.90 -5.55
N ASP A 132 0.84 -18.86 -4.78
CA ASP A 132 1.50 -19.01 -3.48
C ASP A 132 0.54 -19.56 -2.42
N MET A 133 0.62 -20.87 -2.20
CA MET A 133 -0.19 -21.62 -1.23
C MET A 133 0.24 -21.41 0.24
N SER A 134 1.18 -20.49 0.50
CA SER A 134 1.51 -20.04 1.85
C SER A 134 0.36 -19.24 2.48
N LEU A 135 -0.48 -18.60 1.65
CA LEU A 135 -1.49 -17.66 2.11
C LEU A 135 -2.67 -18.37 2.84
N PRO A 136 -3.13 -17.82 3.98
CA PRO A 136 -4.20 -18.42 4.79
C PRO A 136 -5.56 -18.46 4.07
N GLN A 137 -5.75 -17.63 3.05
CA GLN A 137 -6.99 -17.56 2.27
C GLN A 137 -7.36 -18.90 1.61
N TYR A 138 -6.37 -19.66 1.12
CA TYR A 138 -6.61 -20.92 0.44
C TYR A 138 -7.03 -22.03 1.40
N VAL A 139 -6.44 -22.05 2.60
CA VAL A 139 -6.85 -22.94 3.69
C VAL A 139 -8.29 -22.63 4.12
N CYS A 140 -8.61 -21.34 4.29
CA CYS A 140 -9.97 -20.91 4.59
C CYS A 140 -10.99 -21.32 3.53
N MET A 141 -10.64 -21.20 2.24
CA MET A 141 -11.52 -21.60 1.14
C MET A 141 -11.72 -23.10 1.07
N ALA A 142 -10.67 -23.89 1.22
CA ALA A 142 -10.77 -25.34 1.22
C ALA A 142 -11.74 -25.84 2.31
N VAL A 143 -11.64 -25.29 3.53
CA VAL A 143 -12.56 -25.62 4.62
C VAL A 143 -13.97 -25.14 4.32
N TYR A 144 -14.15 -23.93 3.81
CA TYR A 144 -15.47 -23.41 3.47
C TYR A 144 -16.18 -24.27 2.41
N GLN A 145 -15.48 -24.65 1.34
CA GLN A 145 -16.04 -25.52 0.30
C GLN A 145 -16.32 -26.94 0.81
N ALA A 146 -15.44 -27.48 1.64
CA ALA A 146 -15.66 -28.77 2.26
C ALA A 146 -16.91 -28.74 3.16
N CYS A 147 -17.14 -27.67 3.92
CA CYS A 147 -18.34 -27.48 4.73
C CYS A 147 -19.60 -27.37 3.86
N ARG A 148 -19.52 -26.68 2.72
CA ARG A 148 -20.62 -26.60 1.75
C ARG A 148 -21.01 -27.98 1.21
N ILE A 149 -20.02 -28.77 0.77
CA ILE A 149 -20.23 -30.11 0.22
C ILE A 149 -20.82 -31.06 1.28
N SER A 150 -20.30 -31.00 2.51
CA SER A 150 -20.77 -31.80 3.65
C SER A 150 -22.05 -31.26 4.30
N LYS A 151 -22.62 -30.18 3.75
CA LYS A 151 -23.85 -29.51 4.24
C LYS A 151 -23.77 -29.07 5.70
N VAL A 152 -22.57 -28.80 6.21
CA VAL A 152 -22.35 -28.27 7.56
C VAL A 152 -22.51 -26.76 7.52
N LYS A 153 -23.36 -26.21 8.40
CA LYS A 153 -23.60 -24.77 8.48
C LYS A 153 -22.40 -24.10 9.14
N VAL A 154 -21.81 -23.12 8.46
CA VAL A 154 -20.69 -22.33 9.00
C VAL A 154 -20.95 -20.84 8.85
N SER A 155 -20.50 -20.07 9.84
CA SER A 155 -20.54 -18.61 9.79
C SER A 155 -19.45 -18.09 8.84
N LYS A 156 -19.86 -17.61 7.66
CA LYS A 156 -18.97 -17.05 6.62
C LYS A 156 -18.13 -15.87 7.14
N SER A 157 -18.68 -15.02 8.02
CA SER A 157 -17.94 -13.88 8.59
C SER A 157 -16.72 -14.32 9.40
N LYS A 158 -16.85 -15.35 10.24
CA LYS A 158 -15.74 -15.89 11.05
C LYS A 158 -14.60 -16.42 10.20
N ILE A 159 -14.88 -16.99 9.03
CA ILE A 159 -13.85 -17.50 8.12
C ILE A 159 -13.15 -16.34 7.40
N ILE A 160 -13.90 -15.34 6.93
CA ILE A 160 -13.35 -14.17 6.24
C ILE A 160 -12.34 -13.43 7.13
N GLU A 161 -12.64 -13.27 8.42
CA GLU A 161 -11.73 -12.67 9.40
C GLU A 161 -10.38 -13.41 9.49
N LYS A 162 -10.38 -14.74 9.38
CA LYS A 162 -9.16 -15.57 9.41
C LYS A 162 -8.42 -15.58 8.07
N ALA A 163 -9.14 -15.43 6.96
CA ALA A 163 -8.59 -15.39 5.61
C ALA A 163 -7.81 -14.10 5.30
N ARG A 164 -7.98 -13.04 6.11
CA ARG A 164 -7.35 -11.72 5.92
C ARG A 164 -7.72 -11.06 4.58
N LEU A 165 -8.91 -11.34 4.07
CA LEU A 165 -9.43 -10.79 2.82
C LEU A 165 -10.58 -9.83 3.07
N LYS A 166 -10.75 -8.85 2.17
CA LYS A 166 -11.97 -8.04 2.12
C LYS A 166 -13.13 -8.91 1.61
N PRO A 167 -14.38 -8.67 2.04
CA PRO A 167 -15.54 -9.46 1.59
C PRO A 167 -15.70 -9.53 0.05
N ALA A 168 -15.37 -8.44 -0.66
CA ALA A 168 -15.40 -8.41 -2.13
C ALA A 168 -14.38 -9.37 -2.77
N GLN A 169 -13.16 -9.44 -2.22
CA GLN A 169 -12.12 -10.36 -2.70
C GLN A 169 -12.48 -11.81 -2.37
N TRP A 170 -13.06 -12.04 -1.19
CA TRP A 170 -13.57 -13.34 -0.80
C TRP A 170 -14.61 -13.86 -1.79
N ASN A 171 -15.58 -13.03 -2.20
CA ASN A 171 -16.64 -13.46 -3.10
C ASN A 171 -16.12 -13.84 -4.50
N LYS A 172 -15.10 -13.13 -5.02
CA LYS A 172 -14.44 -13.50 -6.28
C LYS A 172 -13.77 -14.87 -6.15
N LEU A 173 -12.94 -15.03 -5.11
CA LEU A 173 -12.25 -16.29 -4.85
C LEU A 173 -13.22 -17.45 -4.59
N GLU A 174 -14.34 -17.18 -3.92
CA GLU A 174 -15.41 -18.15 -3.70
C GLU A 174 -16.04 -18.60 -5.02
N ALA A 175 -16.27 -17.71 -5.98
CA ALA A 175 -16.84 -18.07 -7.28
C ALA A 175 -15.93 -19.05 -8.04
N ASP A 176 -14.62 -18.75 -8.09
CA ASP A 176 -13.62 -19.58 -8.77
C ASP A 176 -13.49 -20.96 -8.08
N TRP A 177 -13.38 -20.96 -6.75
CA TRP A 177 -13.32 -22.19 -5.96
C TRP A 177 -14.61 -23.00 -6.00
N SER A 178 -15.76 -22.35 -6.19
CA SER A 178 -17.05 -23.03 -6.32
C SER A 178 -17.09 -23.84 -7.61
N GLN A 179 -16.65 -23.26 -8.72
CA GLN A 179 -16.57 -23.96 -10.00
C GLN A 179 -15.63 -25.16 -9.91
N PHE A 180 -14.44 -24.98 -9.30
CA PHE A 180 -13.48 -26.06 -9.06
C PHE A 180 -14.04 -27.16 -8.15
N ALA A 181 -14.68 -26.79 -7.04
CA ALA A 181 -15.25 -27.76 -6.11
C ALA A 181 -16.40 -28.55 -6.75
N ASP A 182 -17.20 -27.91 -7.59
CA ASP A 182 -18.34 -28.55 -8.26
C ASP A 182 -17.90 -29.50 -9.39
N THR A 183 -16.77 -29.23 -10.07
CA THR A 183 -16.22 -30.14 -11.09
C THR A 183 -15.53 -31.36 -10.49
N HIS A 184 -14.82 -31.21 -9.37
CA HIS A 184 -13.98 -32.26 -8.78
C HIS A 184 -14.62 -33.04 -7.62
N PHE A 185 -15.52 -32.42 -6.85
CA PHE A 185 -16.00 -32.98 -5.58
C PHE A 185 -17.51 -33.01 -5.40
N ALA A 186 -18.27 -32.13 -6.06
CA ALA A 186 -19.72 -32.22 -5.98
C ALA A 186 -20.18 -33.52 -6.66
N VAL A 187 -20.90 -34.35 -5.90
CA VAL A 187 -21.49 -35.59 -6.39
C VAL A 187 -22.37 -35.24 -7.58
N LYS A 188 -21.96 -35.73 -8.77
CA LYS A 188 -22.68 -35.60 -10.04
C LYS A 188 -24.18 -35.76 -9.81
N LYS A 189 -24.96 -34.68 -9.97
CA LYS A 189 -26.24 -34.82 -10.68
C LYS A 189 -25.87 -35.22 -12.10
N ARG A 190 -25.70 -36.52 -12.33
CA ARG A 190 -25.51 -37.10 -13.67
C ARG A 190 -26.66 -36.61 -14.54
N GLY A 191 -26.34 -35.75 -15.51
CA GLY A 191 -27.36 -35.19 -16.39
C GLY A 191 -26.92 -34.00 -17.23
N LYS A 192 -25.69 -33.91 -17.72
CA LYS A 192 -25.45 -33.20 -18.99
C LYS A 192 -24.16 -33.66 -19.67
N LYS A 193 -24.29 -33.83 -20.98
CA LYS A 193 -23.40 -34.51 -21.93
C LYS A 193 -21.94 -34.09 -21.82
N GLU A 194 -21.08 -35.11 -21.85
CA GLU A 194 -19.73 -35.01 -22.37
C GLU A 194 -19.79 -34.45 -23.80
N VAL A 195 -19.19 -33.29 -24.02
CA VAL A 195 -18.76 -32.88 -25.35
C VAL A 195 -17.25 -33.09 -25.35
N LYS A 196 -16.84 -34.22 -25.92
CA LYS A 196 -15.52 -34.38 -26.52
C LYS A 196 -15.37 -33.27 -27.54
N ASN A 197 -14.31 -32.48 -27.44
CA ASN A 197 -13.69 -31.90 -28.63
C ASN A 197 -12.19 -31.93 -28.47
N SER A 198 -11.57 -32.25 -29.59
CA SER A 198 -10.25 -32.83 -29.75
C SER A 198 -9.12 -31.86 -29.45
N ILE A 199 -8.03 -32.44 -28.96
CA ILE A 199 -6.70 -31.88 -28.99
C ILE A 199 -6.24 -31.93 -30.46
N GLU A 200 -6.04 -30.78 -31.08
CA GLU A 200 -5.09 -30.61 -32.17
C GLU A 200 -4.19 -29.42 -31.83
N ASN A 201 -2.89 -29.70 -31.79
CA ASN A 201 -1.81 -28.73 -31.69
C ASN A 201 -1.86 -27.80 -32.91
N VAL A 202 -1.90 -26.50 -32.67
CA VAL A 202 -1.35 -25.51 -33.60
C VAL A 202 -0.50 -24.55 -32.79
N GLU A 203 0.80 -24.62 -33.06
CA GLU A 203 1.82 -23.72 -32.56
C GLU A 203 1.57 -22.27 -33.04
N GLU A 204 1.98 -21.33 -32.19
CA GLU A 204 2.54 -20.03 -32.56
C GLU A 204 1.64 -19.06 -33.35
N ASN A 205 1.02 -18.12 -32.61
CA ASN A 205 1.19 -16.66 -32.75
C ASN A 205 0.18 -15.95 -31.84
N VAL A 206 0.66 -15.24 -30.83
CA VAL A 206 -0.17 -14.40 -29.95
C VAL A 206 0.07 -12.93 -30.32
N PRO A 207 -0.85 -12.27 -31.05
CA PRO A 207 -1.01 -10.83 -30.94
C PRO A 207 -1.81 -10.56 -29.67
N MET A 208 -1.14 -9.88 -28.74
CA MET A 208 -1.70 -9.39 -27.50
C MET A 208 -2.73 -8.29 -27.79
N GLU A 209 -4.02 -8.61 -27.79
CA GLU A 209 -5.08 -7.60 -27.66
C GLU A 209 -5.72 -7.72 -26.27
N VAL A 210 -5.48 -6.69 -25.47
CA VAL A 210 -6.04 -6.49 -24.14
C VAL A 210 -7.45 -5.95 -24.31
N ASP A 211 -8.45 -6.83 -24.23
CA ASP A 211 -9.84 -6.41 -24.08
C ASP A 211 -10.09 -6.03 -22.61
N SER A 212 -9.81 -4.76 -22.29
CA SER A 212 -10.15 -4.16 -21.02
C SER A 212 -11.66 -3.92 -20.95
N SER A 213 -12.32 -4.79 -20.20
CA SER A 213 -13.70 -4.69 -19.77
C SER A 213 -14.01 -3.35 -19.09
N LYS A 214 -15.03 -2.65 -19.63
CA LYS A 214 -15.91 -1.67 -18.97
C LYS A 214 -15.50 -1.22 -17.57
N GLN A 215 -14.72 -0.14 -17.52
CA GLN A 215 -14.88 0.85 -16.45
C GLN A 215 -16.08 1.73 -16.84
N GLU A 216 -17.02 1.91 -15.90
CA GLU A 216 -17.91 3.09 -15.92
C GLU A 216 -17.03 4.32 -15.71
N GLU A 217 -16.38 4.78 -16.77
CA GLU A 217 -15.85 6.13 -16.84
C GLU A 217 -16.99 7.00 -17.35
N LEU A 218 -17.29 8.00 -16.55
CA LEU A 218 -18.05 9.19 -16.89
C LEU A 218 -17.63 9.60 -18.30
N ILE A 219 -18.47 9.33 -19.31
CA ILE A 219 -18.21 9.70 -20.70
C ILE A 219 -18.34 11.22 -20.76
N GLU A 220 -17.29 11.91 -20.32
CA GLU A 220 -17.00 13.25 -20.79
C GLU A 220 -16.73 13.05 -22.28
N THR A 221 -17.70 13.45 -23.09
CA THR A 221 -17.63 13.38 -24.55
C THR A 221 -16.36 14.10 -24.99
N PHE A 222 -15.29 13.34 -25.22
CA PHE A 222 -14.02 13.91 -25.63
C PHE A 222 -14.23 14.53 -27.01
N GLU A 223 -14.09 15.86 -27.09
CA GLU A 223 -14.11 16.56 -28.37
C GLU A 223 -13.00 15.94 -29.25
N PRO A 224 -13.30 15.49 -30.48
CA PRO A 224 -12.29 14.93 -31.37
C PRO A 224 -11.10 15.88 -31.46
N TYR A 225 -9.88 15.37 -31.29
CA TYR A 225 -8.66 16.18 -31.23
C TYR A 225 -8.54 17.18 -32.39
N GLU A 226 -9.01 16.80 -33.58
CA GLU A 226 -9.01 17.67 -34.75
C GLU A 226 -9.90 18.91 -34.58
N GLN A 227 -11.07 18.76 -33.95
CA GLN A 227 -12.00 19.86 -33.70
C GLN A 227 -11.45 20.80 -32.63
N TRP A 228 -10.92 20.24 -31.53
CA TRP A 228 -10.24 21.02 -30.49
C TRP A 228 -9.04 21.78 -31.06
N LYS A 229 -8.18 21.10 -31.84
CA LYS A 229 -6.99 21.69 -32.45
C LYS A 229 -7.37 22.83 -33.40
N LYS A 230 -8.39 22.63 -34.23
CA LYS A 230 -8.88 23.67 -35.15
C LYS A 230 -9.41 24.88 -34.37
N ARG A 231 -10.21 24.65 -33.33
CA ARG A 231 -10.76 25.71 -32.47
C ARG A 231 -9.66 26.52 -31.77
N MET A 232 -8.64 25.85 -31.24
CA MET A 232 -7.51 26.51 -30.57
C MET A 232 -6.67 27.33 -31.55
N LEU A 233 -6.37 26.79 -32.73
CA LEU A 233 -5.61 27.52 -33.75
C LEU A 233 -6.38 28.73 -34.28
N ASP A 234 -7.66 28.57 -34.60
CA ASP A 234 -8.50 29.67 -35.10
C ASP A 234 -8.66 30.79 -34.05
N SER A 235 -8.78 30.44 -32.77
CA SER A 235 -8.80 31.42 -31.68
C SER A 235 -7.49 32.20 -31.62
N ALA A 236 -6.34 31.50 -31.66
CA ALA A 236 -5.03 32.15 -31.59
C ALA A 236 -4.75 33.06 -32.80
N TYR A 237 -5.11 32.63 -34.02
CA TYR A 237 -4.96 33.46 -35.21
C TYR A 237 -5.88 34.67 -35.22
N SER A 238 -7.10 34.52 -34.70
CA SER A 238 -8.04 35.63 -34.56
C SER A 238 -7.52 36.69 -33.59
N GLU A 239 -7.01 36.26 -32.42
CA GLU A 239 -6.42 37.16 -31.43
C GLU A 239 -5.20 37.92 -31.98
N LEU A 240 -4.30 37.23 -32.70
CA LEU A 240 -3.17 37.89 -33.36
C LEU A 240 -3.63 38.98 -34.35
N LYS A 241 -4.66 38.70 -35.14
CA LYS A 241 -5.21 39.65 -36.10
C LYS A 241 -5.85 40.86 -35.42
N GLU A 242 -6.48 40.67 -34.27
CA GLU A 242 -7.02 41.77 -33.47
C GLU A 242 -5.90 42.62 -32.85
N LEU A 243 -4.83 41.99 -32.36
CA LEU A 243 -3.65 42.70 -31.87
C LEU A 243 -2.96 43.51 -32.96
N GLU A 244 -2.84 42.98 -34.18
CA GLU A 244 -2.32 43.72 -35.33
C GLU A 244 -3.20 44.93 -35.69
N LYS A 245 -4.52 44.75 -35.70
CA LYS A 245 -5.47 45.85 -35.94
C LYS A 245 -5.35 46.93 -34.88
N THR A 246 -5.38 46.55 -33.60
CA THR A 246 -5.26 47.51 -32.50
C THR A 246 -3.90 48.22 -32.48
N GLN A 247 -2.80 47.53 -32.84
CA GLN A 247 -1.51 48.19 -33.07
C GLN A 247 -1.58 49.18 -34.24
N SER A 248 -2.21 48.80 -35.34
CA SER A 248 -2.36 49.68 -36.51
C SER A 248 -3.23 50.91 -36.22
N ASP A 249 -4.27 50.76 -35.41
CA ASP A 249 -5.18 51.85 -35.05
C ASP A 249 -4.53 52.77 -34.00
N LYS A 250 -3.79 52.23 -33.02
CA LYS A 250 -2.94 53.02 -32.13
C LYS A 250 -1.89 53.83 -32.88
N LEU A 251 -1.28 53.25 -33.92
CA LEU A 251 -0.33 53.97 -34.78
C LEU A 251 -1.01 55.11 -35.54
N LYS A 252 -2.23 54.92 -36.06
CA LYS A 252 -3.00 55.98 -36.72
C LYS A 252 -3.40 57.10 -35.74
N ASP A 253 -3.85 56.76 -34.54
CA ASP A 253 -4.24 57.74 -33.52
C ASP A 253 -3.06 58.58 -33.02
N MET A 254 -1.86 57.99 -32.91
CA MET A 254 -0.64 58.74 -32.61
C MET A 254 -0.23 59.70 -33.73
N VAL A 255 -0.54 59.39 -34.98
CA VAL A 255 -0.24 60.24 -36.15
C VAL A 255 -1.30 61.33 -36.36
N MET A 256 -2.57 61.06 -36.04
CA MET A 256 -3.69 61.99 -36.27
C MET A 256 -4.02 62.92 -35.09
N SER A 257 -3.46 62.71 -33.90
CA SER A 257 -3.69 63.58 -32.74
C SER A 257 -2.97 64.94 -32.88
N PRO A 258 -3.68 66.08 -32.98
CA PRO A 258 -3.03 67.39 -33.06
C PRO A 258 -2.30 67.71 -31.76
N ARG A 259 -0.98 67.89 -31.81
CA ARG A 259 -0.14 68.30 -30.66
C ARG A 259 -0.65 69.64 -30.11
N ARG A 260 -1.38 69.61 -29.00
CA ARG A 260 -1.75 70.81 -28.24
C ARG A 260 -0.48 71.45 -27.66
N SER A 261 -0.24 72.71 -27.97
CA SER A 261 0.93 73.45 -27.48
C SER A 261 0.87 73.65 -25.96
N PRO A 262 2.00 73.61 -25.23
CA PRO A 262 2.02 73.79 -23.78
C PRO A 262 1.60 75.22 -23.39
N ARG A 263 0.42 75.37 -22.79
CA ARG A 263 0.00 76.65 -22.20
C ARG A 263 0.72 76.82 -20.84
N LYS A 264 1.50 77.90 -20.72
CA LYS A 264 2.26 78.27 -19.51
C LYS A 264 1.36 78.34 -18.27
N THR A 265 1.70 77.58 -17.22
CA THR A 265 1.18 77.77 -15.85
C THR A 265 2.28 78.36 -14.96
N PRO A 266 1.96 79.31 -14.07
CA PRO A 266 2.97 80.09 -13.33
C PRO A 266 3.66 79.31 -12.20
N GLN A 267 4.98 79.53 -12.09
CA GLN A 267 5.87 79.05 -11.02
C GLN A 267 5.33 79.42 -9.63
N LYS A 268 5.11 78.41 -8.78
CA LYS A 268 5.02 78.63 -7.32
C LYS A 268 6.34 78.25 -6.67
N TYR A 269 6.86 79.24 -5.96
CA TYR A 269 8.12 79.31 -5.21
C TYR A 269 8.26 78.17 -4.18
N SER A 270 9.44 77.57 -4.11
CA SER A 270 9.86 76.69 -3.02
C SER A 270 10.41 77.51 -1.83
N PRO A 271 10.33 76.99 -0.61
CA PRO A 271 11.33 77.34 0.39
C PRO A 271 11.90 76.06 1.04
N TYR A 272 13.13 75.71 0.66
CA TYR A 272 13.97 74.89 1.52
C TYR A 272 14.34 75.70 2.77
N LYS A 273 14.14 75.12 3.96
CA LYS A 273 14.96 75.47 5.13
C LYS A 273 15.15 74.28 6.09
N SER A 274 16.34 73.68 5.95
CA SER A 274 17.28 73.12 6.95
C SER A 274 16.83 72.31 8.19
N LEU A 275 17.43 71.11 8.28
CA LEU A 275 18.16 70.49 9.42
C LEU A 275 17.65 70.70 10.85
N ASN A 276 17.27 69.62 11.54
CA ASN A 276 17.71 69.40 12.93
C ASN A 276 17.71 67.91 13.35
N THR A 277 18.85 67.51 13.90
CA THR A 277 19.19 66.26 14.56
C THR A 277 18.53 66.19 15.94
N LYS A 278 17.97 65.03 16.33
CA LYS A 278 17.87 64.45 17.70
C LYS A 278 16.67 63.50 17.81
N GLY A 279 16.93 62.20 18.04
CA GLY A 279 15.88 61.28 18.48
C GLY A 279 16.06 59.83 18.00
N SER A 280 16.88 59.08 18.74
CA SER A 280 17.08 57.62 18.75
C SER A 280 16.19 56.73 17.85
N VAL A 281 16.83 55.99 16.94
CA VAL A 281 16.32 54.68 16.48
C VAL A 281 17.01 53.62 17.34
N ARG A 282 16.25 52.96 18.24
CA ARG A 282 16.73 51.82 19.03
C ARG A 282 16.75 50.58 18.14
N LEU A 283 17.95 50.08 17.82
CA LEU A 283 18.13 48.78 17.20
C LEU A 283 18.05 47.70 18.30
N LEU A 284 17.03 46.85 18.24
CA LEU A 284 16.78 45.73 19.14
C LEU A 284 17.37 44.43 18.55
N PHE A 285 18.70 44.30 18.50
CA PHE A 285 19.35 42.97 18.42
C PHE A 285 20.69 43.00 19.14
N PRO A 286 20.95 42.06 20.08
CA PRO A 286 22.23 41.99 20.80
C PRO A 286 23.33 41.39 19.92
N ILE A 287 24.52 42.00 19.95
CA ILE A 287 25.77 41.40 19.49
C ILE A 287 26.53 41.01 20.76
N GLU A 288 26.75 39.70 20.95
CA GLU A 288 27.55 39.16 22.04
C GLU A 288 29.04 39.35 21.81
N SER A 289 29.81 39.52 22.88
CA SER A 289 31.25 39.26 22.87
C SER A 289 31.76 38.81 24.25
N ASN A 290 32.37 37.62 24.27
CA ASN A 290 33.33 37.01 25.20
C ASN A 290 33.02 36.94 26.70
#